data_AF-A0A4S1WRA0-F1
#
_entry.id   AF-A0A4S1WRA0-F1
#
_cell.length_a   1.000
_cell.length_b   1.000
_cell.length_c   1.000
_cell.angle_alpha   90.00
_cell.angle_beta   90.00
_cell.angle_gamma   90.00
#
_symmetry.space_group_name_H-M   'P 1'
#
loop_
_entity.id
_entity.type
_entity.pdbx_description
1 polymer ?
#
loop_
_entity_poly.entity_id
_entity_poly.type
_entity_poly.pdbx_seq_one_letter_code
_entity_poly.pdbx_strand_id
1 'polypeptide(L)'
;MLLAMLTASACALRANGASALLAATMVVAGFPAVFQFAICIARLALRVLLRPLSPRRQTDHTAALPPLVIPFILRKAGDMEVLRRCVDENLPHVQRRPMMVLLDGPDSRSATAPEDHALLELVRGKLAQDIATGDVALLVRRRRYDPVDGVWRGWERKRGKIVEFCRLAQGGRDTDFIDPLPRTMRGLTEFVAIDVDTLLTPCTIMRLAEAVDDEAAIVVPAIEDLRRPSPSWFERLQAPYWCARPFDPRMSFNQDYLGRDLFFGKGLIVVDRFLDRTEGRIADRTVLSHDHLEAMLAGAVFNPAAVVREWVPPLRSQWAARQHRWMRGDFQIVPWLVRGGLRLSARFHLALVICAQLTSLGSLVLLATALLAMPWPISGWIAVAAIAIIYPPALLMPLEALWLFACAPGSRSQRLRRAGALLVNDAAAWLLRACYTPGDAMLTMHAGALVAWRRLVTGRNMLAWSDATAVPQPSPIWMAACACAGAAAIGGAFLAEGPMQAVGALVAFWLVAPLVLERGAVNRSARNAVSISDGAVPIST
;
A
#
# COMPACT_ATOMS: atom_id res chain seq x y z
N MET A 1 26.32 6.95 11.67
CA MET A 1 26.64 8.38 11.50
C MET A 1 25.44 9.29 11.74
N LEU A 2 24.37 9.26 10.93
CA LEU A 2 23.23 10.18 11.09
C LEU A 2 22.49 10.07 12.42
N LEU A 3 22.31 8.85 12.95
CA LEU A 3 21.76 8.68 14.30
C LEU A 3 22.68 9.27 15.37
N ALA A 4 24.00 9.16 15.19
CA ALA A 4 24.97 9.77 16.08
C ALA A 4 24.97 11.31 15.96
N MET A 5 24.75 11.86 14.75
CA MET A 5 24.56 13.29 14.56
C MET A 5 23.26 13.78 15.21
N LEU A 6 22.15 13.04 15.05
CA LEU A 6 20.87 13.35 15.70
C LEU A 6 21.00 13.31 17.23
N THR A 7 21.71 12.30 17.75
CA THR A 7 21.99 12.16 19.19
C THR A 7 22.93 13.25 19.69
N ALA A 8 23.97 13.60 18.94
CA ALA A 8 24.89 14.68 19.27
C ALA A 8 24.18 16.04 19.29
N SER A 9 23.30 16.30 18.31
CA SER A 9 22.45 17.50 18.30
C SER A 9 21.50 17.55 19.51
N ALA A 10 20.93 16.41 19.92
CA ALA A 10 20.12 16.31 21.11
C ALA A 10 20.93 16.52 22.42
N CYS A 11 22.18 16.04 22.47
CA CYS A 11 23.10 16.32 23.58
C CYS A 11 23.53 17.79 23.62
N ALA A 12 23.79 18.41 22.47
CA ALA A 12 24.15 19.82 22.37
C ALA A 12 22.99 20.73 22.81
N LEU A 13 21.75 20.37 22.46
CA LEU A 13 20.56 21.01 23.03
C LEU A 13 20.51 20.95 24.55
N ARG A 14 20.75 19.75 25.10
CA ARG A 14 20.77 19.52 26.55
C ARG A 14 21.82 20.37 27.24
N ALA A 15 22.99 20.51 26.63
CA ALA A 15 24.06 21.38 27.12
C ALA A 15 23.67 22.87 27.08
N ASN A 16 22.76 23.27 26.19
CA ASN A 16 22.24 24.64 26.06
C ASN A 16 20.91 24.87 26.80
N GLY A 17 20.59 24.05 27.81
CA GLY A 17 19.44 24.28 28.69
C GLY A 17 18.10 23.67 28.24
N ALA A 18 18.10 22.90 27.14
CA ALA A 18 16.90 22.19 26.72
C ALA A 18 16.50 21.09 27.72
N SER A 19 15.20 20.83 27.83
CA SER A 19 14.69 19.72 28.64
C SER A 19 15.11 18.37 28.05
N ALA A 20 15.28 17.36 28.93
CA ALA A 20 15.53 15.98 28.49
C ALA A 20 14.42 15.44 27.59
N LEU A 21 13.18 15.87 27.84
CA LEU A 21 12.02 15.53 27.02
C LEU A 21 12.17 16.05 25.59
N LEU A 22 12.62 17.30 25.41
CA LEU A 22 12.79 17.89 24.08
C LEU A 22 13.86 17.16 23.26
N ALA A 23 15.01 16.88 23.89
CA ALA A 23 16.09 16.10 23.28
C ALA A 23 15.63 14.68 22.90
N ALA A 24 14.88 14.00 23.77
CA ALA A 24 14.32 12.69 23.48
C ALA A 24 13.32 12.74 22.31
N THR A 25 12.45 13.75 22.29
CA THR A 25 11.48 13.97 21.20
C THR A 25 12.19 14.11 19.85
N MET A 26 13.28 14.87 19.76
CA MET A 26 14.04 14.99 18.52
C MET A 26 14.62 13.67 18.04
N VAL A 27 15.21 12.87 18.93
CA VAL A 27 15.78 11.58 18.56
C VAL A 27 14.69 10.62 18.08
N VAL A 28 13.59 10.52 18.84
CA VAL A 28 12.47 9.63 18.51
C VAL A 28 11.75 10.06 17.24
N ALA A 29 11.48 11.35 17.07
CA ALA A 29 10.82 11.88 15.88
C ALA A 29 11.71 11.83 14.63
N GLY A 30 13.02 12.09 14.79
CA GLY A 30 13.97 12.03 13.68
C GLY A 30 14.34 10.61 13.25
N PHE A 31 14.18 9.61 14.13
CA PHE A 31 14.61 8.23 13.88
C PHE A 31 14.01 7.61 12.61
N PRO A 32 12.68 7.59 12.38
CA PRO A 32 12.10 6.96 11.19
C PRO A 32 12.70 7.48 9.90
N ALA A 33 12.92 8.78 9.89
CA ALA A 33 13.31 9.56 8.75
C ALA A 33 14.83 9.36 8.44
N VAL A 34 15.66 9.37 9.48
CA VAL A 34 17.08 8.96 9.41
C VAL A 34 17.22 7.50 9.00
N PHE A 35 16.36 6.62 9.52
CA PHE A 35 16.38 5.20 9.19
C PHE A 35 16.06 4.96 7.72
N GLN A 36 15.00 5.59 7.17
CA GLN A 36 14.69 5.52 5.74
C GLN A 36 15.85 6.02 4.88
N PHE A 37 16.48 7.14 5.25
CA PHE A 37 17.65 7.65 4.52
C PHE A 37 18.84 6.69 4.55
N ALA A 38 19.14 6.10 5.71
CA ALA A 38 20.19 5.10 5.83
C ALA A 38 19.93 3.88 4.92
N ILE A 39 18.67 3.48 4.78
CA ILE A 39 18.27 2.37 3.91
C ILE A 39 18.37 2.75 2.44
N CYS A 40 18.04 3.98 2.06
CA CYS A 40 18.25 4.50 0.72
C CYS A 40 19.75 4.49 0.34
N ILE A 41 20.64 4.90 1.24
CA ILE A 41 22.09 4.80 1.03
C ILE A 41 22.52 3.34 0.93
N ALA A 42 22.07 2.48 1.85
CA ALA A 42 22.41 1.07 1.83
C ALA A 42 21.97 0.41 0.51
N ARG A 43 20.78 0.74 0.00
CA ARG A 43 20.30 0.30 -1.31
C ARG A 43 21.26 0.69 -2.43
N LEU A 44 21.66 1.95 -2.49
CA LEU A 44 22.58 2.44 -3.51
C LEU A 44 23.96 1.77 -3.40
N ALA A 45 24.51 1.70 -2.20
CA ALA A 45 25.82 1.08 -1.94
C ALA A 45 25.81 -0.41 -2.29
N LEU A 46 24.79 -1.16 -1.86
CA LEU A 46 24.69 -2.59 -2.13
C LEU A 46 24.50 -2.88 -3.61
N ARG A 47 23.80 -2.03 -4.38
CA ARG A 47 23.73 -2.16 -5.85
C ARG A 47 25.08 -2.05 -6.54
N VAL A 48 25.98 -1.22 -6.02
CA VAL A 48 27.32 -1.02 -6.59
C VAL A 48 28.26 -2.14 -6.15
N LEU A 49 28.18 -2.53 -4.88
CA LEU A 49 29.14 -3.42 -4.24
C LEU A 49 28.81 -4.90 -4.45
N LEU A 50 27.53 -5.25 -4.48
CA LEU A 50 27.07 -6.63 -4.54
C LEU A 50 26.38 -6.89 -5.88
N ARG A 51 26.65 -8.08 -6.44
CA ARG A 51 25.80 -8.59 -7.51
C ARG A 51 24.42 -8.91 -6.91
N PRO A 52 23.32 -8.62 -7.63
CA PRO A 52 22.01 -9.10 -7.21
C PRO A 52 22.08 -10.60 -6.92
N LEU A 53 21.31 -11.09 -5.94
CA LEU A 53 21.08 -12.53 -5.87
C LEU A 53 20.59 -12.99 -7.24
N SER A 54 21.26 -14.01 -7.78
CA SER A 54 20.92 -14.58 -9.08
C SER A 54 19.41 -14.82 -9.17
N PRO A 55 18.76 -14.57 -10.31
CA PRO A 55 17.36 -14.93 -10.49
C PRO A 55 17.18 -16.39 -10.04
N ARG A 56 16.24 -16.62 -9.10
CA ARG A 56 15.96 -17.97 -8.60
C ARG A 56 15.62 -18.86 -9.79
N ARG A 57 16.03 -20.13 -9.68
CA ARG A 57 15.93 -21.14 -10.74
C ARG A 57 14.52 -21.13 -11.31
N GLN A 58 14.40 -20.78 -12.60
CA GLN A 58 13.15 -20.96 -13.32
C GLN A 58 13.03 -22.45 -13.60
N THR A 59 12.01 -23.09 -13.05
CA THR A 59 11.68 -24.46 -13.40
C THR A 59 10.77 -24.43 -14.61
N ASP A 60 11.04 -25.26 -15.61
CA ASP A 60 10.09 -25.47 -16.70
C ASP A 60 8.79 -26.00 -16.10
N HIS A 61 7.76 -25.16 -16.09
CA HIS A 61 6.47 -25.52 -15.55
C HIS A 61 5.70 -26.31 -16.60
N THR A 62 5.86 -27.64 -16.59
CA THR A 62 5.21 -28.53 -17.56
C THR A 62 3.76 -28.91 -17.19
N ALA A 63 3.29 -28.48 -16.02
CA ALA A 63 1.94 -28.74 -15.53
C ALA A 63 0.92 -27.72 -16.07
N ALA A 64 -0.37 -28.02 -15.88
CA ALA A 64 -1.45 -27.08 -16.19
C ALA A 64 -1.28 -25.79 -15.37
N LEU A 65 -1.56 -24.64 -15.99
CA LEU A 65 -1.45 -23.34 -15.32
C LEU A 65 -2.32 -23.29 -14.05
N PRO A 66 -1.83 -22.64 -12.97
CA PRO A 66 -2.63 -22.37 -11.79
C PRO A 66 -3.92 -21.63 -12.16
N PRO A 67 -5.08 -21.97 -11.53
CA PRO A 67 -6.31 -21.22 -11.73
C PRO A 67 -6.21 -19.82 -11.14
N LEU A 68 -7.04 -18.91 -11.66
CA LEU A 68 -7.21 -17.57 -11.13
C LEU A 68 -8.30 -17.56 -10.06
N VAL A 69 -8.05 -16.92 -8.92
CA VAL A 69 -8.96 -16.82 -7.77
C VAL A 69 -9.16 -15.34 -7.41
N ILE A 70 -10.42 -14.91 -7.35
CA ILE A 70 -10.82 -13.52 -7.10
C ILE A 70 -11.66 -13.47 -5.81
N PRO A 71 -11.08 -13.07 -4.66
CA PRO A 71 -11.85 -12.73 -3.48
C PRO A 71 -12.66 -11.46 -3.70
N PHE A 72 -13.99 -11.55 -3.60
CA PHE A 72 -14.91 -10.45 -3.89
C PHE A 72 -15.94 -10.26 -2.77
N ILE A 73 -16.24 -9.00 -2.45
CA ILE A 73 -17.35 -8.64 -1.55
C ILE A 73 -18.33 -7.85 -2.38
N LEU A 74 -19.51 -8.42 -2.62
CA LEU A 74 -20.59 -7.74 -3.31
C LEU A 74 -21.38 -6.92 -2.29
N ARG A 75 -21.22 -5.59 -2.30
CA ARG A 75 -21.90 -4.70 -1.34
C ARG A 75 -23.20 -4.15 -1.90
N LYS A 76 -23.21 -3.85 -3.19
CA LYS A 76 -24.34 -3.28 -3.91
C LYS A 76 -24.34 -3.74 -5.36
N ALA A 77 -25.47 -3.57 -6.05
CA ALA A 77 -25.61 -3.93 -7.46
C ALA A 77 -24.51 -3.31 -8.34
N GLY A 78 -24.13 -2.06 -8.07
CA GLY A 78 -23.08 -1.33 -8.80
C GLY A 78 -21.65 -1.89 -8.69
N ASP A 79 -21.40 -2.86 -7.80
CA ASP A 79 -20.08 -3.52 -7.74
C ASP A 79 -19.98 -4.62 -8.82
N MET A 80 -21.11 -5.03 -9.41
CA MET A 80 -21.14 -6.06 -10.45
C MET A 80 -20.49 -5.63 -11.74
N GLU A 81 -20.53 -4.35 -12.08
CA GLU A 81 -19.83 -3.82 -13.26
C GLU A 81 -18.31 -4.02 -13.10
N VAL A 82 -17.79 -3.88 -11.89
CA VAL A 82 -16.36 -4.09 -11.58
C VAL A 82 -16.02 -5.58 -11.72
N LEU A 83 -16.85 -6.47 -11.16
CA LEU A 83 -16.64 -7.91 -11.30
C LEU A 83 -16.74 -8.38 -12.75
N ARG A 84 -17.75 -7.94 -13.49
CA ARG A 84 -17.94 -8.29 -14.90
C ARG A 84 -16.72 -7.88 -15.73
N ARG A 85 -16.25 -6.65 -15.55
CA ARG A 85 -15.04 -6.15 -16.20
C ARG A 85 -13.82 -6.99 -15.84
N CYS A 86 -13.66 -7.35 -14.56
CA CYS A 86 -12.58 -8.21 -14.10
C CYS A 86 -12.58 -9.57 -14.82
N VAL A 87 -13.76 -10.20 -14.94
CA VAL A 87 -13.91 -11.48 -15.64
C VAL A 87 -13.57 -11.29 -17.13
N ASP A 88 -14.17 -10.30 -17.79
CA ASP A 88 -13.97 -10.07 -19.24
C ASP A 88 -12.51 -9.83 -19.60
N GLU A 89 -11.82 -9.00 -18.82
CA GLU A 89 -10.43 -8.62 -19.10
C GLU A 89 -9.42 -9.70 -18.69
N ASN A 90 -9.74 -10.55 -17.71
CA ASN A 90 -8.81 -11.59 -17.23
C ASN A 90 -9.06 -12.99 -17.80
N LEU A 91 -10.28 -13.31 -18.25
CA LEU A 91 -10.63 -14.64 -18.73
C LEU A 91 -9.73 -15.13 -19.90
N PRO A 92 -9.31 -14.28 -20.86
CA PRO A 92 -8.39 -14.68 -21.93
C PRO A 92 -7.01 -15.17 -21.43
N HIS A 93 -6.66 -14.90 -20.17
CA HIS A 93 -5.39 -15.32 -19.57
C HIS A 93 -5.48 -16.63 -18.79
N VAL A 94 -6.69 -17.16 -18.58
CA VAL A 94 -6.93 -18.41 -17.85
C VAL A 94 -6.92 -19.59 -18.82
N GLN A 95 -6.46 -20.77 -18.37
CA GLN A 95 -6.44 -21.99 -19.20
C GLN A 95 -6.86 -23.21 -18.39
N ARG A 96 -7.67 -24.08 -19.01
CA ARG A 96 -8.03 -25.45 -18.55
C ARG A 96 -8.79 -25.58 -17.22
N ARG A 97 -8.73 -24.58 -16.34
CA ARG A 97 -9.44 -24.53 -15.06
C ARG A 97 -10.28 -23.25 -14.99
N PRO A 98 -11.46 -23.29 -14.34
CA PRO A 98 -12.29 -22.10 -14.22
C PRO A 98 -11.59 -21.00 -13.43
N MET A 99 -11.89 -19.75 -13.77
CA MET A 99 -11.69 -18.62 -12.87
C MET A 99 -12.63 -18.77 -11.68
N MET A 100 -12.10 -18.72 -10.47
CA MET A 100 -12.86 -18.91 -9.23
C MET A 100 -13.17 -17.56 -8.58
N VAL A 101 -14.44 -17.27 -8.33
CA VAL A 101 -14.86 -16.09 -7.56
C VAL A 101 -15.28 -16.54 -6.16
N LEU A 102 -14.55 -16.05 -5.15
CA LEU A 102 -14.87 -16.29 -3.73
C LEU A 102 -15.73 -15.14 -3.21
N LEU A 103 -17.02 -15.39 -3.00
CA LEU A 103 -18.01 -14.35 -2.78
C LEU A 103 -18.45 -14.28 -1.30
N ASP A 104 -18.30 -13.10 -0.70
CA ASP A 104 -19.03 -12.73 0.53
C ASP A 104 -20.09 -11.66 0.20
N GLY A 105 -21.20 -11.67 0.95
CA GLY A 105 -22.16 -10.57 0.99
C GLY A 105 -21.72 -9.39 1.88
N PRO A 106 -22.51 -8.31 1.95
CA PRO A 106 -22.22 -7.16 2.81
C PRO A 106 -22.33 -7.51 4.30
N ASP A 107 -21.75 -6.69 5.16
CA ASP A 107 -21.94 -6.81 6.62
C ASP A 107 -23.44 -6.58 6.96
N SER A 108 -24.02 -7.37 7.87
CA SER A 108 -25.47 -7.37 8.17
C SER A 108 -25.77 -7.50 9.67
N ARG A 109 -26.99 -7.13 10.08
CA ARG A 109 -27.51 -7.37 11.44
C ARG A 109 -28.06 -8.78 11.63
N SER A 110 -28.24 -9.55 10.56
CA SER A 110 -28.71 -10.94 10.57
C SER A 110 -27.81 -11.86 9.75
N ALA A 111 -27.86 -13.17 10.02
CA ALA A 111 -27.10 -14.17 9.27
C ALA A 111 -27.42 -14.14 7.77
N THR A 112 -28.72 -14.06 7.46
CA THR A 112 -29.29 -13.91 6.13
C THR A 112 -30.15 -12.66 6.08
N ALA A 113 -29.98 -11.85 5.03
CA ALA A 113 -30.78 -10.68 4.73
C ALA A 113 -31.59 -10.93 3.45
N PRO A 114 -32.81 -10.36 3.30
CA PRO A 114 -33.61 -10.52 2.09
C PRO A 114 -32.88 -10.09 0.80
N GLU A 115 -32.02 -9.08 0.92
CA GLU A 115 -31.22 -8.53 -0.19
C GLU A 115 -30.13 -9.49 -0.69
N ASP A 116 -29.71 -10.46 0.13
CA ASP A 116 -28.65 -11.41 -0.24
C ASP A 116 -29.06 -12.24 -1.44
N HIS A 117 -30.30 -12.72 -1.45
CA HIS A 117 -30.80 -13.55 -2.54
C HIS A 117 -30.82 -12.76 -3.85
N ALA A 118 -31.29 -11.51 -3.81
CA ALA A 118 -31.31 -10.63 -4.97
C ALA A 118 -29.89 -10.34 -5.51
N LEU A 119 -28.92 -10.11 -4.63
CA LEU A 119 -27.52 -9.90 -5.02
C LEU A 119 -26.87 -11.17 -5.59
N LEU A 120 -27.16 -12.34 -5.04
CA LEU A 120 -26.67 -13.61 -5.55
C LEU A 120 -27.26 -13.96 -6.92
N GLU A 121 -28.57 -13.77 -7.10
CA GLU A 121 -29.22 -13.96 -8.40
C GLU A 121 -28.69 -12.97 -9.44
N LEU A 122 -28.38 -11.73 -9.04
CA LEU A 122 -27.72 -10.77 -9.91
C LEU A 122 -26.35 -11.28 -10.38
N VAL A 123 -25.52 -11.85 -9.49
CA VAL A 123 -24.22 -12.44 -9.86
C VAL A 123 -24.41 -13.60 -10.81
N ARG A 124 -25.28 -14.55 -10.45
CA ARG A 124 -25.52 -15.75 -11.26
C ARG A 124 -26.10 -15.40 -12.63
N GLY A 125 -26.98 -14.40 -12.71
CA GLY A 125 -27.53 -13.92 -13.97
C GLY A 125 -26.48 -13.20 -14.85
N LYS A 126 -25.66 -12.31 -14.28
CA LYS A 126 -24.63 -11.56 -15.02
C LYS A 126 -23.44 -12.41 -15.47
N LEU A 127 -23.20 -13.55 -14.83
CA LEU A 127 -22.15 -14.51 -15.15
C LEU A 127 -22.72 -15.84 -15.69
N ALA A 128 -24.01 -15.88 -16.06
CA ALA A 128 -24.71 -17.13 -16.38
C ALA A 128 -24.02 -17.90 -17.52
N GLN A 129 -23.59 -17.17 -18.55
CA GLN A 129 -22.91 -17.75 -19.71
C GLN A 129 -21.54 -18.33 -19.32
N ASP A 130 -20.73 -17.58 -18.57
CA ASP A 130 -19.38 -18.02 -18.15
C ASP A 130 -19.44 -19.22 -17.20
N ILE A 131 -20.49 -19.29 -16.37
CA ILE A 131 -20.75 -20.44 -15.50
C ILE A 131 -21.18 -21.65 -16.33
N ALA A 132 -22.06 -21.46 -17.31
CA ALA A 132 -22.55 -22.53 -18.17
C ALA A 132 -21.44 -23.15 -19.04
N THR A 133 -20.48 -22.35 -19.51
CA THR A 133 -19.30 -22.84 -20.25
C THR A 133 -18.26 -23.49 -19.34
N GLY A 134 -18.36 -23.31 -18.01
CA GLY A 134 -17.37 -23.78 -17.06
C GLY A 134 -16.10 -22.92 -17.01
N ASP A 135 -16.16 -21.71 -17.58
CA ASP A 135 -15.08 -20.72 -17.57
C ASP A 135 -14.96 -20.03 -16.21
N VAL A 136 -16.10 -19.85 -15.51
CA VAL A 136 -16.17 -19.25 -14.18
C VAL A 136 -16.86 -20.20 -13.21
N ALA A 137 -16.31 -20.30 -12.00
CA ALA A 137 -16.93 -20.98 -10.87
C ALA A 137 -17.15 -19.99 -9.72
N LEU A 138 -18.29 -20.14 -9.05
CA LEU A 138 -18.65 -19.34 -7.88
C LEU A 138 -18.57 -20.17 -6.62
N LEU A 139 -17.98 -19.61 -5.57
CA LEU A 139 -18.01 -20.14 -4.23
C LEU A 139 -18.52 -19.07 -3.27
N VAL A 140 -19.75 -19.21 -2.81
CA VAL A 140 -20.38 -18.28 -1.86
C VAL A 140 -20.06 -18.72 -0.44
N ARG A 141 -19.78 -17.76 0.45
CA ARG A 141 -19.62 -18.00 1.89
C ARG A 141 -20.81 -17.47 2.67
N ARG A 142 -21.22 -18.21 3.70
CA ARG A 142 -22.18 -17.71 4.71
C ARG A 142 -21.53 -16.67 5.60
N ARG A 143 -22.35 -15.81 6.22
CA ARG A 143 -21.89 -14.92 7.27
C ARG A 143 -21.68 -15.66 8.58
N ARG A 144 -20.70 -15.20 9.35
CA ARG A 144 -20.50 -15.59 10.75
C ARG A 144 -20.78 -14.40 11.66
N TYR A 145 -21.44 -14.65 12.78
CA TYR A 145 -21.65 -13.62 13.79
C TYR A 145 -20.33 -13.27 14.46
N ASP A 146 -19.98 -11.98 14.45
CA ASP A 146 -18.91 -11.46 15.26
C ASP A 146 -19.46 -10.90 16.57
N PRO A 147 -19.26 -11.58 17.71
CA PRO A 147 -19.80 -11.14 18.99
C PRO A 147 -19.14 -9.87 19.53
N VAL A 148 -17.96 -9.50 19.03
CA VAL A 148 -17.24 -8.30 19.51
C VAL A 148 -17.78 -7.05 18.83
N ASP A 149 -18.01 -7.13 17.51
CA ASP A 149 -18.54 -6.02 16.71
C ASP A 149 -20.09 -6.04 16.61
N GLY A 150 -20.74 -7.12 17.05
CA GLY A 150 -22.19 -7.28 17.03
C GLY A 150 -22.77 -7.37 15.62
N VAL A 151 -22.00 -7.87 14.65
CA VAL A 151 -22.33 -7.86 13.22
C VAL A 151 -22.13 -9.22 12.59
N TRP A 152 -23.00 -9.60 11.65
CA TRP A 152 -22.81 -10.75 10.80
C TRP A 152 -21.97 -10.35 9.59
N ARG A 153 -20.84 -11.04 9.35
CA ARG A 153 -19.94 -10.75 8.24
C ARG A 153 -19.20 -12.00 7.77
N GLY A 154 -18.59 -11.93 6.59
CA GLY A 154 -17.64 -12.97 6.17
C GLY A 154 -16.44 -13.01 7.11
N TRP A 155 -16.13 -14.19 7.65
CA TRP A 155 -15.00 -14.37 8.58
C TRP A 155 -13.70 -13.88 7.92
N GLU A 156 -12.94 -13.05 8.65
CA GLU A 156 -11.63 -12.50 8.27
C GLU A 156 -11.57 -11.80 6.89
N ARG A 157 -12.72 -11.38 6.33
CA ARG A 157 -12.82 -10.70 5.03
C ARG A 157 -12.03 -11.43 3.92
N LYS A 158 -11.09 -10.74 3.25
CA LYS A 158 -10.26 -11.31 2.17
C LYS A 158 -9.35 -12.44 2.67
N ARG A 159 -8.72 -12.29 3.84
CA ARG A 159 -7.88 -13.34 4.45
C ARG A 159 -8.67 -14.62 4.63
N GLY A 160 -9.86 -14.51 5.23
CA GLY A 160 -10.67 -15.69 5.53
C GLY A 160 -11.12 -16.44 4.28
N LYS A 161 -11.46 -15.73 3.20
CA LYS A 161 -11.75 -16.36 1.90
C LYS A 161 -10.58 -17.21 1.41
N ILE A 162 -9.37 -16.64 1.45
CA ILE A 162 -8.16 -17.31 0.96
C ILE A 162 -7.81 -18.52 1.84
N VAL A 163 -7.82 -18.36 3.16
CA VAL A 163 -7.52 -19.45 4.11
C VAL A 163 -8.53 -20.60 3.99
N GLU A 164 -9.83 -20.30 3.98
CA GLU A 164 -10.86 -21.33 3.81
C GLU A 164 -10.79 -21.98 2.43
N PHE A 165 -10.46 -21.24 1.39
CA PHE A 165 -10.32 -21.80 0.05
C PHE A 165 -9.15 -22.79 -0.01
N CYS A 166 -8.01 -22.43 0.58
CA CYS A 166 -6.87 -23.34 0.73
C CYS A 166 -7.27 -24.62 1.48
N ARG A 167 -7.99 -24.52 2.61
CA ARG A 167 -8.49 -25.69 3.37
C ARG A 167 -9.40 -26.56 2.52
N LEU A 168 -10.36 -25.94 1.85
CA LEU A 168 -11.35 -26.64 1.02
C LEU A 168 -10.67 -27.38 -0.16
N ALA A 169 -9.68 -26.73 -0.78
CA ALA A 169 -8.87 -27.33 -1.85
C ALA A 169 -8.12 -28.57 -1.37
N GLN A 170 -7.66 -28.60 -0.11
CA GLN A 170 -7.00 -29.74 0.52
C GLN A 170 -7.99 -30.78 1.12
N GLY A 171 -9.29 -30.65 0.85
CA GLY A 171 -10.32 -31.59 1.32
C GLY A 171 -10.83 -31.33 2.73
N GLY A 172 -10.43 -30.22 3.35
CA GLY A 172 -10.99 -29.73 4.60
C GLY A 172 -12.48 -29.42 4.46
N ARG A 173 -13.24 -29.68 5.54
CA ARG A 173 -14.70 -29.45 5.58
C ARG A 173 -15.10 -28.30 6.50
N ASP A 174 -14.19 -27.83 7.35
CA ASP A 174 -14.43 -26.71 8.28
C ASP A 174 -14.24 -25.37 7.56
N THR A 175 -15.22 -25.04 6.72
CA THR A 175 -15.25 -23.78 5.95
C THR A 175 -16.66 -23.19 5.93
N ASP A 176 -16.77 -21.89 5.68
CA ASP A 176 -18.05 -21.21 5.58
C ASP A 176 -18.60 -21.19 4.14
N PHE A 177 -17.93 -21.85 3.18
CA PHE A 177 -18.43 -22.02 1.83
C PHE A 177 -19.68 -22.90 1.79
N ILE A 178 -20.74 -22.43 1.12
CA ILE A 178 -22.01 -23.15 1.00
C ILE A 178 -22.12 -23.94 -0.30
N ASP A 179 -21.44 -23.49 -1.35
CA ASP A 179 -21.39 -24.21 -2.63
C ASP A 179 -20.30 -25.29 -2.61
N PRO A 180 -20.50 -26.42 -3.31
CA PRO A 180 -19.47 -27.45 -3.42
C PRO A 180 -18.29 -26.97 -4.30
N LEU A 181 -17.06 -27.28 -3.86
CA LEU A 181 -15.86 -27.03 -4.66
C LEU A 181 -15.90 -27.83 -5.98
N PRO A 182 -15.68 -27.18 -7.15
CA PRO A 182 -15.56 -27.87 -8.42
C PRO A 182 -14.49 -28.96 -8.37
N ARG A 183 -14.73 -30.08 -9.07
CA ARG A 183 -13.80 -31.23 -9.07
C ARG A 183 -12.40 -30.85 -9.57
N THR A 184 -12.31 -29.91 -10.51
CA THR A 184 -11.06 -29.39 -11.09
C THR A 184 -10.19 -28.62 -10.10
N MET A 185 -10.75 -28.23 -8.93
CA MET A 185 -10.08 -27.47 -7.88
C MET A 185 -9.73 -28.32 -6.65
N ARG A 186 -10.13 -29.59 -6.61
CA ARG A 186 -9.79 -30.50 -5.50
C ARG A 186 -8.33 -30.94 -5.61
N GLY A 187 -7.63 -30.98 -4.48
CA GLY A 187 -6.21 -31.30 -4.43
C GLY A 187 -5.33 -30.25 -5.11
N LEU A 188 -5.81 -29.01 -5.20
CA LEU A 188 -5.08 -27.93 -5.83
C LEU A 188 -3.83 -27.59 -5.02
N THR A 189 -2.68 -27.58 -5.69
CA THR A 189 -1.37 -27.27 -5.10
C THR A 189 -1.06 -25.78 -5.13
N GLU A 190 -1.62 -25.04 -6.08
CA GLU A 190 -1.30 -23.63 -6.31
C GLU A 190 -2.43 -22.90 -7.04
N PHE A 191 -2.55 -21.59 -6.80
CA PHE A 191 -3.45 -20.69 -7.54
C PHE A 191 -2.93 -19.27 -7.55
N VAL A 192 -3.40 -18.45 -8.49
CA VAL A 192 -3.12 -17.01 -8.53
C VAL A 192 -4.28 -16.25 -7.90
N ALA A 193 -4.01 -15.52 -6.82
CA ALA A 193 -4.97 -14.61 -6.20
C ALA A 193 -4.79 -13.19 -6.79
N ILE A 194 -5.88 -12.55 -7.20
CA ILE A 194 -5.89 -11.13 -7.60
C ILE A 194 -7.08 -10.39 -6.98
N ASP A 195 -6.98 -9.06 -6.85
CA ASP A 195 -8.16 -8.24 -6.50
C ASP A 195 -9.05 -8.04 -7.74
N VAL A 196 -10.32 -7.71 -7.51
CA VAL A 196 -11.30 -7.49 -8.59
C VAL A 196 -10.93 -6.31 -9.51
N ASP A 197 -10.13 -5.36 -9.03
CA ASP A 197 -9.65 -4.21 -9.80
C ASP A 197 -8.28 -4.44 -10.48
N THR A 198 -7.78 -5.68 -10.41
CA THR A 198 -6.48 -6.08 -10.98
C THR A 198 -6.64 -6.71 -12.34
N LEU A 199 -5.74 -6.35 -13.25
CA LEU A 199 -5.70 -6.89 -14.60
C LEU A 199 -4.39 -7.62 -14.86
N LEU A 200 -4.49 -8.84 -15.37
CA LEU A 200 -3.33 -9.63 -15.77
C LEU A 200 -2.76 -9.09 -17.09
N THR A 201 -1.46 -9.27 -17.28
CA THR A 201 -0.82 -9.13 -18.60
C THR A 201 -0.58 -10.51 -19.22
N PRO A 202 -0.32 -10.60 -20.54
CA PRO A 202 -0.03 -11.88 -21.19
C PRO A 202 1.06 -12.67 -20.45
N CYS A 203 0.85 -13.98 -20.31
CA CYS A 203 1.76 -14.91 -19.63
C CYS A 203 1.98 -14.68 -18.13
N THR A 204 1.27 -13.76 -17.45
CA THR A 204 1.49 -13.47 -16.02
C THR A 204 1.40 -14.72 -15.15
N ILE A 205 0.35 -15.53 -15.32
CA ILE A 205 0.14 -16.77 -14.53
C ILE A 205 1.29 -17.76 -14.74
N MET A 206 1.70 -17.96 -16.00
CA MET A 206 2.83 -18.82 -16.36
C MET A 206 4.13 -18.33 -15.72
N ARG A 207 4.44 -17.03 -15.80
CA ARG A 207 5.64 -16.45 -15.17
C ARG A 207 5.63 -16.63 -13.66
N LEU A 208 4.48 -16.47 -13.00
CA LEU A 208 4.40 -16.74 -11.56
C LEU A 208 4.69 -18.21 -11.24
N ALA A 209 4.12 -19.14 -12.02
CA ALA A 209 4.31 -20.58 -11.85
C ALA A 209 5.78 -21.00 -12.07
N GLU A 210 6.45 -20.49 -13.11
CA GLU A 210 7.88 -20.74 -13.39
C GLU A 210 8.83 -20.29 -12.27
N ALA A 211 8.39 -19.36 -11.41
CA ALA A 211 9.19 -18.81 -10.31
C ALA A 211 8.88 -19.41 -8.94
N VAL A 212 8.04 -20.46 -8.88
CA VAL A 212 7.84 -21.23 -7.65
C VAL A 212 9.13 -21.97 -7.32
N ASP A 213 9.72 -21.66 -6.16
CA ASP A 213 10.86 -22.40 -5.60
C ASP A 213 10.42 -23.37 -4.51
N ASP A 214 11.33 -24.15 -3.92
CA ASP A 214 10.98 -25.16 -2.89
C ASP A 214 10.63 -24.57 -1.52
N GLU A 215 11.02 -23.32 -1.27
CA GLU A 215 10.89 -22.72 0.05
C GLU A 215 9.75 -21.71 0.17
N ALA A 216 9.47 -20.91 -0.85
CA ALA A 216 8.49 -19.84 -0.80
C ALA A 216 7.07 -20.40 -0.88
N ALA A 217 6.14 -19.76 -0.17
CA ALA A 217 4.71 -20.06 -0.28
C ALA A 217 3.99 -19.08 -1.21
N ILE A 218 4.61 -17.96 -1.56
CA ILE A 218 4.00 -16.89 -2.34
C ILE A 218 4.97 -16.40 -3.41
N VAL A 219 4.52 -16.29 -4.65
CA VAL A 219 5.23 -15.62 -5.74
C VAL A 219 4.47 -14.36 -6.13
N VAL A 220 5.13 -13.20 -6.06
CA VAL A 220 4.51 -11.89 -6.24
C VAL A 220 4.90 -11.25 -7.58
N PRO A 221 3.93 -10.69 -8.32
CA PRO A 221 4.18 -10.01 -9.59
C PRO A 221 4.68 -8.57 -9.36
N ALA A 222 5.21 -7.97 -10.43
CA ALA A 222 5.33 -6.52 -10.53
C ALA A 222 3.94 -5.89 -10.73
N ILE A 223 3.73 -4.73 -10.12
CA ILE A 223 2.50 -3.94 -10.26
C ILE A 223 2.84 -2.74 -11.13
N GLU A 224 2.16 -2.64 -12.27
CA GLU A 224 2.23 -1.51 -13.18
C GLU A 224 0.95 -0.68 -13.12
N ASP A 225 1.04 0.57 -13.57
CA ASP A 225 -0.10 1.46 -13.69
C ASP A 225 -0.86 1.06 -14.93
N LEU A 226 -2.17 0.94 -14.82
CA LEU A 226 -3.04 0.80 -15.97
C LEU A 226 -3.13 2.16 -16.68
N ARG A 227 -2.03 2.55 -17.34
CA ARG A 227 -1.86 3.89 -17.93
C ARG A 227 -2.98 4.21 -18.91
N ARG A 228 -3.78 5.22 -18.58
CA ARG A 228 -4.49 6.07 -19.52
C ARG A 228 -3.94 7.50 -19.37
N PRO A 229 -4.13 8.40 -20.36
CA PRO A 229 -3.85 9.82 -20.14
C PRO A 229 -4.71 10.31 -18.97
N SER A 230 -4.10 10.45 -17.79
CA SER A 230 -4.85 10.91 -16.63
C SER A 230 -5.10 12.42 -16.74
N PRO A 231 -6.35 12.87 -16.57
CA PRO A 231 -6.64 14.30 -16.47
C PRO A 231 -6.13 14.91 -15.15
N SER A 232 -5.81 14.10 -14.14
CA SER A 232 -5.39 14.56 -12.80
C SER A 232 -3.88 14.80 -12.70
N TRP A 233 -3.50 15.99 -12.23
CA TRP A 233 -2.10 16.30 -11.92
C TRP A 233 -1.57 15.41 -10.79
N PHE A 234 -2.41 15.16 -9.77
CA PHE A 234 -2.09 14.29 -8.65
C PHE A 234 -1.73 12.88 -9.13
N GLU A 235 -2.58 12.26 -9.96
CA GLU A 235 -2.35 10.91 -10.46
C GLU A 235 -1.07 10.83 -11.29
N ARG A 236 -0.81 11.79 -12.18
CA ARG A 236 0.40 11.81 -13.01
C ARG A 236 1.69 11.91 -12.18
N LEU A 237 1.66 12.65 -11.06
CA LEU A 237 2.80 12.78 -10.17
C LEU A 237 2.94 11.55 -9.24
N GLN A 238 1.83 10.91 -8.86
CA GLN A 238 1.80 9.77 -7.95
C GLN A 238 2.08 8.42 -8.64
N ALA A 239 1.60 8.23 -9.87
CA ALA A 239 1.64 6.97 -10.61
C ALA A 239 3.06 6.40 -10.79
N PRO A 240 4.10 7.19 -11.13
CA PRO A 240 5.47 6.69 -11.23
C PRO A 240 6.01 6.06 -9.94
N TYR A 241 5.39 6.31 -8.79
CA TYR A 241 5.85 5.83 -7.49
C TYR A 241 4.97 4.75 -6.88
N TRP A 242 3.70 4.71 -7.28
CA TRP A 242 2.79 3.62 -6.94
C TRP A 242 3.12 2.38 -7.78
N CYS A 243 3.40 2.58 -9.07
CA CYS A 243 3.48 1.53 -10.07
C CYS A 243 4.84 1.36 -10.75
N ALA A 244 5.83 2.16 -10.36
CA ALA A 244 7.21 1.81 -10.64
C ALA A 244 7.87 1.56 -9.30
N ARG A 245 8.47 0.37 -9.14
CA ARG A 245 9.64 0.26 -8.27
C ARG A 245 10.70 1.12 -8.97
N PRO A 246 10.97 2.37 -8.53
CA PRO A 246 11.54 3.41 -9.40
C PRO A 246 12.94 3.11 -9.94
N PHE A 247 13.60 2.09 -9.37
CA PHE A 247 15.03 1.94 -9.47
C PHE A 247 15.49 0.74 -10.29
N ASP A 248 14.66 -0.30 -10.41
CA ASP A 248 14.75 -1.37 -11.41
C ASP A 248 13.51 -2.25 -11.22
N PRO A 249 12.57 -2.35 -12.19
CA PRO A 249 11.45 -3.27 -12.08
C PRO A 249 11.88 -4.73 -11.94
N ARG A 250 13.16 -5.06 -12.20
CA ARG A 250 13.75 -6.40 -12.08
C ARG A 250 14.31 -6.73 -10.70
N MET A 251 14.56 -5.74 -9.85
CA MET A 251 15.18 -5.96 -8.55
C MET A 251 14.18 -5.76 -7.42
N SER A 252 14.26 -6.62 -6.41
CA SER A 252 13.57 -6.43 -5.16
C SER A 252 14.59 -6.33 -4.06
N PHE A 253 14.78 -5.13 -3.49
CA PHE A 253 15.70 -4.95 -2.36
C PHE A 253 15.44 -5.96 -1.24
N ASN A 254 14.16 -6.24 -0.96
CA ASN A 254 13.80 -7.16 0.10
C ASN A 254 14.23 -8.59 -0.26
N GLN A 255 13.93 -9.05 -1.48
CA GLN A 255 14.36 -10.37 -1.91
C GLN A 255 15.88 -10.49 -2.01
N ASP A 256 16.51 -9.53 -2.68
CA ASP A 256 17.92 -9.58 -3.05
C ASP A 256 18.85 -9.47 -1.83
N TYR A 257 18.40 -8.84 -0.75
CA TYR A 257 19.24 -8.61 0.44
C TYR A 257 18.68 -9.20 1.74
N LEU A 258 17.35 -9.38 1.83
CA LEU A 258 16.69 -9.99 3.00
C LEU A 258 16.16 -11.41 2.70
N GLY A 259 16.32 -11.89 1.47
CA GLY A 259 15.97 -13.23 1.01
C GLY A 259 14.49 -13.46 0.70
N ARG A 260 13.60 -12.51 1.05
CA ARG A 260 12.13 -12.58 0.86
C ARG A 260 11.56 -11.22 0.52
N ASP A 261 10.49 -11.17 -0.26
CA ASP A 261 9.76 -9.94 -0.57
C ASP A 261 8.44 -9.79 0.23
N LEU A 262 7.72 -8.69 -0.02
CA LEU A 262 6.38 -8.42 0.45
C LEU A 262 5.32 -9.03 -0.46
N PHE A 263 4.16 -9.27 0.13
CA PHE A 263 2.92 -9.58 -0.56
C PHE A 263 1.97 -8.41 -0.43
N PHE A 264 1.35 -8.02 -1.53
CA PHE A 264 0.34 -6.94 -1.61
C PHE A 264 -1.05 -7.50 -1.94
N GLY A 265 -1.30 -8.74 -1.49
CA GLY A 265 -2.57 -9.43 -1.68
C GLY A 265 -2.80 -9.96 -3.10
N LYS A 266 -1.76 -9.99 -3.94
CA LYS A 266 -1.81 -10.44 -5.34
C LYS A 266 -0.59 -11.28 -5.68
N GLY A 267 -0.80 -12.42 -6.33
CA GLY A 267 0.26 -13.34 -6.71
C GLY A 267 -0.15 -14.80 -6.59
N LEU A 268 0.79 -15.68 -6.91
CA LEU A 268 0.61 -17.12 -6.80
C LEU A 268 0.82 -17.56 -5.35
N ILE A 269 -0.08 -18.40 -4.85
CA ILE A 269 -0.03 -19.00 -3.52
C ILE A 269 0.13 -20.51 -3.69
N VAL A 270 1.16 -21.06 -3.05
CA VAL A 270 1.40 -22.50 -2.93
C VAL A 270 0.65 -22.98 -1.69
N VAL A 271 -0.40 -23.77 -1.89
CA VAL A 271 -1.50 -23.98 -0.93
C VAL A 271 -1.04 -24.63 0.37
N ASP A 272 -0.30 -25.73 0.27
CA ASP A 272 0.17 -26.51 1.42
C ASP A 272 1.14 -25.69 2.31
N ARG A 273 2.13 -25.04 1.69
CA ARG A 273 3.13 -24.20 2.39
C ARG A 273 2.51 -22.95 2.97
N PHE A 274 1.52 -22.37 2.29
CA PHE A 274 0.81 -21.19 2.79
C PHE A 274 0.02 -21.55 4.05
N LEU A 275 -0.75 -22.64 4.02
CA LEU A 275 -1.48 -23.12 5.19
C LEU A 275 -0.55 -23.45 6.35
N ASP A 276 0.45 -24.31 6.13
CA ASP A 276 1.43 -24.73 7.15
C ASP A 276 2.05 -23.52 7.90
N ARG A 277 2.33 -22.44 7.17
CA ARG A 277 3.06 -21.29 7.73
C ARG A 277 2.20 -20.17 8.27
N THR A 278 0.91 -20.10 7.93
CA THR A 278 0.03 -18.98 8.31
C THR A 278 -1.14 -19.41 9.19
N GLU A 279 -1.60 -20.65 9.05
CA GLU A 279 -2.77 -21.16 9.73
C GLU A 279 -2.60 -21.15 11.25
N GLY A 280 -3.60 -20.64 11.97
CA GLY A 280 -3.59 -20.55 13.43
C GLY A 280 -2.57 -19.55 14.03
N ARG A 281 -1.70 -18.94 13.23
CA ARG A 281 -0.64 -18.03 13.73
C ARG A 281 -1.11 -16.59 13.91
N ILE A 282 -1.99 -16.13 13.03
CA ILE A 282 -2.62 -14.81 13.12
C ILE A 282 -3.96 -14.98 13.82
N ALA A 283 -4.09 -14.39 15.01
CA ALA A 283 -5.33 -14.43 15.77
C ALA A 283 -6.45 -13.69 15.05
N ASP A 284 -7.66 -14.25 15.10
CA ASP A 284 -8.85 -13.66 14.49
C ASP A 284 -9.11 -12.25 15.00
N ARG A 285 -9.56 -11.38 14.09
CA ARG A 285 -9.97 -9.99 14.33
C ARG A 285 -8.84 -9.08 14.78
N THR A 286 -7.58 -9.44 14.51
CA THR A 286 -6.44 -8.62 14.95
C THR A 286 -5.78 -7.81 13.84
N VAL A 287 -5.89 -8.22 12.58
CA VAL A 287 -5.13 -7.64 11.46
C VAL A 287 -6.05 -7.33 10.29
N LEU A 288 -6.19 -6.04 9.97
CA LEU A 288 -6.96 -5.54 8.83
C LEU A 288 -6.26 -5.83 7.49
N SER A 289 -4.95 -5.51 7.43
CA SER A 289 -4.10 -5.72 6.24
C SER A 289 -3.15 -6.88 6.52
N HIS A 290 -3.53 -8.07 6.08
CA HIS A 290 -2.83 -9.32 6.37
C HIS A 290 -1.66 -9.58 5.42
N ASP A 291 -1.68 -8.99 4.22
CA ASP A 291 -0.76 -9.30 3.13
C ASP A 291 0.72 -9.27 3.55
N HIS A 292 1.19 -8.19 4.19
CA HIS A 292 2.56 -8.07 4.67
C HIS A 292 2.93 -9.14 5.70
N LEU A 293 2.02 -9.41 6.65
CA LEU A 293 2.27 -10.38 7.71
C LEU A 293 2.28 -11.81 7.16
N GLU A 294 1.40 -12.13 6.23
CA GLU A 294 1.41 -13.41 5.52
C GLU A 294 2.69 -13.60 4.71
N ALA A 295 3.19 -12.57 4.01
CA ALA A 295 4.50 -12.63 3.35
C ALA A 295 5.63 -12.95 4.33
N MET A 296 5.61 -12.30 5.50
CA MET A 296 6.62 -12.46 6.55
C MET A 296 6.59 -13.85 7.19
N LEU A 297 5.41 -14.46 7.32
CA LEU A 297 5.21 -15.79 7.86
C LEU A 297 5.47 -16.88 6.81
N ALA A 298 4.80 -16.78 5.66
CA ALA A 298 4.77 -17.77 4.60
C ALA A 298 6.02 -17.71 3.71
N GLY A 299 6.67 -16.54 3.62
CA GLY A 299 7.81 -16.29 2.73
C GLY A 299 7.35 -16.03 1.30
N ALA A 300 7.47 -14.78 0.87
CA ALA A 300 7.19 -14.38 -0.51
C ALA A 300 8.48 -14.17 -1.32
N VAL A 301 8.39 -14.40 -2.63
CA VAL A 301 9.44 -14.12 -3.62
C VAL A 301 8.85 -13.34 -4.78
N PHE A 302 9.62 -12.42 -5.34
CA PHE A 302 9.23 -11.54 -6.42
C PHE A 302 9.71 -12.08 -7.77
N ASN A 303 8.80 -12.14 -8.73
CA ASN A 303 9.11 -12.37 -10.13
C ASN A 303 8.80 -11.10 -10.96
N PRO A 304 9.83 -10.38 -11.45
CA PRO A 304 9.63 -9.18 -12.26
C PRO A 304 9.09 -9.44 -13.67
N ALA A 305 9.15 -10.69 -14.16
CA ALA A 305 8.60 -11.05 -15.47
C ALA A 305 7.07 -11.21 -15.43
N ALA A 306 6.49 -11.45 -14.25
CA ALA A 306 5.06 -11.47 -14.05
C ALA A 306 4.58 -10.04 -13.75
N VAL A 307 3.63 -9.52 -14.54
CA VAL A 307 3.16 -8.14 -14.41
C VAL A 307 1.65 -8.11 -14.29
N VAL A 308 1.15 -7.44 -13.26
CA VAL A 308 -0.26 -7.08 -13.11
C VAL A 308 -0.42 -5.58 -13.22
N ARG A 309 -1.60 -5.12 -13.61
CA ARG A 309 -1.93 -3.70 -13.72
C ARG A 309 -3.05 -3.32 -12.77
N GLU A 310 -2.87 -2.18 -12.10
CA GLU A 310 -3.84 -1.57 -11.20
C GLU A 310 -4.07 -0.11 -11.56
N TRP A 311 -5.20 0.43 -11.13
CA TRP A 311 -5.48 1.86 -11.21
C TRP A 311 -4.86 2.61 -10.04
N VAL A 312 -4.20 3.74 -10.34
CA VAL A 312 -3.83 4.74 -9.33
C VAL A 312 -5.08 5.60 -9.04
N PRO A 313 -5.43 5.84 -7.76
CA PRO A 313 -6.54 6.73 -7.45
C PRO A 313 -6.32 8.14 -8.04
N PRO A 314 -7.27 8.68 -8.84
CA PRO A 314 -7.11 9.98 -9.48
C PRO A 314 -7.12 11.16 -8.51
N LEU A 315 -7.71 10.98 -7.32
CA LEU A 315 -7.91 12.04 -6.33
C LEU A 315 -7.07 11.81 -5.06
N ARG A 316 -6.56 12.90 -4.49
CA ARG A 316 -5.82 12.88 -3.22
C ARG A 316 -6.63 12.30 -2.06
N SER A 317 -7.94 12.54 -2.02
CA SER A 317 -8.82 12.04 -0.95
C SER A 317 -9.01 10.52 -1.02
N GLN A 318 -9.15 9.95 -2.21
CA GLN A 318 -9.19 8.50 -2.42
C GLN A 318 -7.85 7.86 -2.03
N TRP A 319 -6.73 8.48 -2.41
CA TRP A 319 -5.41 8.06 -1.97
C TRP A 319 -5.27 8.12 -0.45
N ALA A 320 -5.75 9.19 0.19
CA ALA A 320 -5.75 9.34 1.65
C ALA A 320 -6.47 8.18 2.34
N ALA A 321 -7.66 7.82 1.84
CA ALA A 321 -8.48 6.77 2.42
C ALA A 321 -7.79 5.40 2.28
N ARG A 322 -7.13 5.15 1.15
CA ARG A 322 -6.31 3.96 0.91
C ARG A 322 -5.11 3.91 1.86
N GLN A 323 -4.37 5.01 1.98
CA GLN A 323 -3.22 5.13 2.88
C GLN A 323 -3.59 4.97 4.35
N HIS A 324 -4.67 5.62 4.81
CA HIS A 324 -5.14 5.50 6.20
C HIS A 324 -5.48 4.05 6.57
N ARG A 325 -6.14 3.31 5.67
CA ARG A 325 -6.41 1.88 5.84
C ARG A 325 -5.12 1.06 5.96
N TRP A 326 -4.13 1.34 5.12
CA TRP A 326 -2.83 0.64 5.17
C TRP A 326 -2.06 0.95 6.43
N MET A 327 -1.95 2.23 6.81
CA MET A 327 -1.33 2.66 8.06
C MET A 327 -1.94 1.94 9.26
N ARG A 328 -3.28 1.82 9.33
CA ARG A 328 -3.95 1.05 10.39
C ARG A 328 -3.52 -0.41 10.38
N GLY A 329 -3.52 -1.06 9.21
CA GLY A 329 -3.08 -2.45 9.06
C GLY A 329 -1.63 -2.66 9.51
N ASP A 330 -0.73 -1.78 9.09
CA ASP A 330 0.69 -1.81 9.48
C ASP A 330 0.85 -1.60 10.99
N PHE A 331 0.15 -0.63 11.58
CA PHE A 331 0.19 -0.40 13.03
C PHE A 331 -0.38 -1.57 13.84
N GLN A 332 -1.34 -2.32 13.32
CA GLN A 332 -1.89 -3.50 13.97
C GLN A 332 -0.86 -4.64 14.09
N ILE A 333 0.13 -4.69 13.19
CA ILE A 333 1.16 -5.73 13.20
C ILE A 333 2.44 -5.31 13.96
N VAL A 334 2.52 -4.08 14.49
CA VAL A 334 3.66 -3.62 15.31
C VAL A 334 4.10 -4.62 16.41
N PRO A 335 3.19 -5.29 17.15
CA PRO A 335 3.61 -6.24 18.19
C PRO A 335 4.43 -7.43 17.66
N TRP A 336 4.36 -7.73 16.36
CA TRP A 336 5.18 -8.76 15.73
C TRP A 336 6.67 -8.40 15.59
N LEU A 337 7.05 -7.14 15.85
CA LEU A 337 8.45 -6.73 15.99
C LEU A 337 9.15 -7.48 17.13
N VAL A 338 8.42 -7.71 18.24
CA VAL A 338 8.96 -8.33 19.45
C VAL A 338 8.41 -9.73 19.69
N ARG A 339 7.19 -10.04 19.21
CA ARG A 339 6.59 -11.37 19.31
C ARG A 339 7.44 -12.41 18.57
N GLY A 340 7.58 -13.60 19.14
CA GLY A 340 8.20 -14.75 18.48
C GLY A 340 7.47 -15.17 17.19
N GLY A 341 8.16 -15.89 16.32
CA GLY A 341 7.56 -16.50 15.12
C GLY A 341 7.87 -15.83 13.79
N LEU A 342 8.49 -14.64 13.78
CA LEU A 342 9.06 -14.04 12.57
C LEU A 342 10.57 -14.21 12.53
N ARG A 343 11.11 -14.42 11.32
CA ARG A 343 12.56 -14.36 11.05
C ARG A 343 13.08 -12.94 11.35
N LEU A 344 14.38 -12.82 11.65
CA LEU A 344 15.01 -11.51 11.88
C LEU A 344 14.86 -10.58 10.66
N SER A 345 15.01 -11.12 9.45
CA SER A 345 14.79 -10.38 8.20
C SER A 345 13.37 -9.85 8.06
N ALA A 346 12.36 -10.63 8.45
CA ALA A 346 10.97 -10.22 8.46
C ALA A 346 10.69 -9.12 9.50
N ARG A 347 11.30 -9.18 10.69
CA ARG A 347 11.19 -8.12 11.70
C ARG A 347 11.85 -6.83 11.24
N PHE A 348 13.01 -6.92 10.60
CA PHE A 348 13.67 -5.77 9.99
C PHE A 348 12.78 -5.14 8.91
N HIS A 349 12.15 -5.98 8.08
CA HIS A 349 11.18 -5.52 7.09
C HIS A 349 10.00 -4.79 7.74
N LEU A 350 9.40 -5.37 8.77
CA LEU A 350 8.34 -4.72 9.52
C LEU A 350 8.78 -3.36 10.07
N ALA A 351 10.00 -3.26 10.62
CA ALA A 351 10.55 -1.98 11.07
C ALA A 351 10.68 -0.95 9.92
N LEU A 352 11.06 -1.39 8.71
CA LEU A 352 11.09 -0.53 7.52
C LEU A 352 9.70 0.02 7.18
N VAL A 353 8.69 -0.83 7.15
CA VAL A 353 7.31 -0.44 6.83
C VAL A 353 6.79 0.55 7.86
N ILE A 354 6.94 0.25 9.16
CA ILE A 354 6.50 1.15 10.24
C ILE A 354 7.22 2.49 10.19
N CYS A 355 8.54 2.50 10.00
CA CYS A 355 9.29 3.74 9.90
C CYS A 355 8.89 4.56 8.67
N ALA A 356 8.54 3.92 7.55
CA ALA A 356 8.04 4.62 6.37
C ALA A 356 6.73 5.35 6.68
N GLN A 357 5.80 4.71 7.41
CA GLN A 357 4.55 5.36 7.83
C GLN A 357 4.79 6.53 8.80
N LEU A 358 5.79 6.41 9.69
CA LEU A 358 6.11 7.47 10.66
C LEU A 358 6.94 8.62 10.10
N THR A 359 7.40 8.54 8.84
CA THR A 359 8.35 9.52 8.29
C THR A 359 7.74 10.92 8.22
N SER A 360 6.53 11.09 7.67
CA SER A 360 5.91 12.43 7.56
C SER A 360 5.67 13.07 8.92
N LEU A 361 5.16 12.29 9.88
CA LEU A 361 4.93 12.77 11.25
C LEU A 361 6.24 13.12 11.96
N GLY A 362 7.23 12.23 11.90
CA GLY A 362 8.55 12.44 12.49
C GLY A 362 9.26 13.67 11.94
N SER A 363 9.23 13.86 10.62
CA SER A 363 9.82 15.03 9.96
C SER A 363 9.16 16.34 10.38
N LEU A 364 7.83 16.38 10.53
CA LEU A 364 7.15 17.59 11.02
C LEU A 364 7.45 17.89 12.48
N VAL A 365 7.47 16.86 13.35
CA VAL A 365 7.82 17.04 14.76
C VAL A 365 9.27 17.51 14.88
N LEU A 366 10.19 16.95 14.08
CA LEU A 366 11.58 17.39 14.04
C LEU A 366 11.69 18.84 13.55
N LEU A 367 10.98 19.20 12.48
CA LEU A 367 10.95 20.55 11.94
C LEU A 367 10.37 21.56 12.93
N ALA A 368 9.24 21.25 13.57
CA ALA A 368 8.63 22.10 14.59
C ALA A 368 9.56 22.27 15.79
N THR A 369 10.20 21.20 16.25
CA THR A 369 11.17 21.25 17.34
C THR A 369 12.39 22.10 16.98
N ALA A 370 12.88 21.97 15.74
CA ALA A 370 14.00 22.74 15.24
C ALA A 370 13.69 24.24 15.13
N LEU A 371 12.50 24.59 14.65
CA LEU A 371 12.11 25.98 14.44
C LEU A 371 11.75 26.68 15.76
N LEU A 372 11.16 25.97 16.72
CA LEU A 372 10.63 26.55 17.95
C LEU A 372 11.60 26.50 19.14
N ALA A 373 12.59 25.60 19.13
CA ALA A 373 13.41 25.35 20.32
C ALA A 373 14.93 25.50 20.11
N MET A 374 15.39 25.94 18.93
CA MET A 374 16.81 26.09 18.62
C MET A 374 17.21 27.54 18.30
N PRO A 375 18.43 27.97 18.70
CA PRO A 375 19.01 29.23 18.25
C PRO A 375 19.32 29.24 16.75
N TRP A 376 19.21 30.41 16.12
CA TRP A 376 19.31 30.66 14.67
C TRP A 376 20.74 30.84 14.14
N PRO A 377 21.59 29.82 14.33
CA PRO A 377 22.14 29.18 13.13
C PRO A 377 21.92 27.66 13.07
N ILE A 378 21.57 27.02 14.19
CA ILE A 378 21.41 25.56 14.30
C ILE A 378 20.05 25.13 13.75
N SER A 379 19.01 25.94 13.97
CA SER A 379 17.67 25.75 13.42
C SER A 379 17.65 25.66 11.89
N GLY A 380 18.49 26.44 11.19
CA GLY A 380 18.57 26.44 9.73
C GLY A 380 19.05 25.11 9.15
N TRP A 381 20.11 24.52 9.72
CA TRP A 381 20.62 23.22 9.29
C TRP A 381 19.67 22.07 9.62
N ILE A 382 18.94 22.16 10.73
CA ILE A 382 17.96 21.13 11.09
C ILE A 382 16.67 21.30 10.27
N ALA A 383 16.27 22.51 9.91
CA ALA A 383 15.19 22.76 8.96
C ALA A 383 15.55 22.22 7.57
N VAL A 384 16.78 22.48 7.09
CA VAL A 384 17.31 21.90 5.86
C VAL A 384 17.33 20.37 5.95
N ALA A 385 17.81 19.80 7.06
CA ALA A 385 17.80 18.35 7.27
C ALA A 385 16.38 17.79 7.28
N ALA A 386 15.44 18.41 7.99
CA ALA A 386 14.05 17.97 8.05
C ALA A 386 13.37 18.02 6.68
N ILE A 387 13.58 19.09 5.91
CA ILE A 387 13.06 19.23 4.53
C ILE A 387 13.70 18.21 3.58
N ALA A 388 15.01 18.01 3.69
CA ALA A 388 15.76 17.00 2.93
C ALA A 388 15.27 15.58 3.25
N ILE A 389 14.81 15.35 4.49
CA ILE A 389 14.34 14.08 5.02
C ILE A 389 12.85 13.80 4.73
N ILE A 390 12.04 14.80 4.34
CA ILE A 390 10.63 14.58 3.93
C ILE A 390 10.51 13.52 2.82
N TYR A 391 11.54 13.37 1.99
CA TYR A 391 11.64 12.22 1.10
C TYR A 391 13.11 11.85 0.82
N PRO A 392 13.69 10.92 1.62
CA PRO A 392 15.11 10.56 1.55
C PRO A 392 15.64 10.14 0.17
N PRO A 393 14.86 9.45 -0.69
CA PRO A 393 15.29 9.17 -2.06
C PRO A 393 15.64 10.43 -2.85
N ALA A 394 15.02 11.59 -2.58
CA ALA A 394 15.32 12.86 -3.28
C ALA A 394 16.76 13.30 -3.23
N LEU A 395 17.40 13.06 -2.09
CA LEU A 395 18.79 13.43 -1.89
C LEU A 395 19.75 12.50 -2.64
N LEU A 396 19.29 11.31 -3.04
CA LEU A 396 20.10 10.30 -3.74
C LEU A 396 19.79 10.24 -5.24
N MET A 397 18.75 10.92 -5.73
CA MET A 397 18.34 10.93 -7.14
C MET A 397 19.49 11.28 -8.11
N PRO A 398 20.37 12.28 -7.82
CA PRO A 398 21.48 12.57 -8.73
C PRO A 398 22.47 11.40 -8.87
N LEU A 399 22.73 10.70 -7.76
CA LEU A 399 23.63 9.54 -7.76
C LEU A 399 23.01 8.36 -8.50
N GLU A 400 21.70 8.14 -8.35
CA GLU A 400 20.97 7.09 -9.06
C GLU A 400 20.85 7.39 -10.55
N ALA A 401 20.56 8.64 -10.92
CA ALA A 401 20.55 9.09 -12.30
C ALA A 401 21.94 8.94 -12.96
N LEU A 402 23.01 9.25 -12.22
CA LEU A 402 24.38 9.04 -12.67
C LEU A 402 24.69 7.56 -12.87
N TRP A 403 24.29 6.70 -11.94
CA TRP A 403 24.45 5.25 -12.07
C TRP A 403 23.68 4.72 -13.28
N LEU A 404 22.43 5.13 -13.50
CA LEU A 404 21.68 4.75 -14.71
C LEU A 404 22.36 5.23 -15.99
N PHE A 405 22.89 6.43 -16.00
CA PHE A 405 23.61 6.97 -17.14
C PHE A 405 24.88 6.17 -17.45
N ALA A 406 25.63 5.76 -16.41
CA ALA A 406 26.90 5.06 -16.51
C ALA A 406 26.74 3.56 -16.79
N CYS A 407 25.80 2.89 -16.12
CA CYS A 407 25.77 1.43 -16.00
C CYS A 407 24.53 0.77 -16.62
N ALA A 408 23.44 1.50 -16.91
CA ALA A 408 22.24 0.87 -17.47
C ALA A 408 22.50 0.34 -18.90
N PRO A 409 21.87 -0.78 -19.31
CA PRO A 409 21.99 -1.27 -20.68
C PRO A 409 21.28 -0.34 -21.67
N GLY A 410 21.85 -0.20 -22.88
CA GLY A 410 21.27 0.58 -23.98
C GLY A 410 22.20 1.69 -24.50
N SER A 411 21.75 2.41 -25.53
CA SER A 411 22.54 3.49 -26.15
C SER A 411 22.69 4.71 -25.22
N ARG A 412 23.70 5.56 -25.46
CA ARG A 412 23.92 6.79 -24.67
C ARG A 412 22.65 7.65 -24.58
N SER A 413 21.90 7.78 -25.67
CA SER A 413 20.66 8.57 -25.70
C SER A 413 19.54 7.91 -24.89
N GLN A 414 19.43 6.58 -24.91
CA GLN A 414 18.48 5.84 -24.06
C GLN A 414 18.81 5.99 -22.58
N ARG A 415 20.10 5.88 -22.21
CA ARG A 415 20.56 6.06 -20.82
C ARG A 415 20.31 7.48 -20.32
N LEU A 416 20.61 8.49 -21.15
CA LEU A 416 20.33 9.89 -20.82
C LEU A 416 18.83 10.15 -20.62
N ARG A 417 17.98 9.63 -21.50
CA ARG A 417 16.52 9.75 -21.34
C ARG A 417 16.02 9.09 -20.07
N ARG A 418 16.53 7.90 -19.71
CA ARG A 418 16.16 7.21 -18.46
C ARG A 418 16.61 7.98 -17.23
N ALA A 419 17.85 8.47 -17.21
CA ALA A 419 18.37 9.29 -16.13
C ALA A 419 17.59 10.61 -15.96
N GLY A 420 17.29 11.30 -17.06
CA GLY A 420 16.47 12.52 -17.04
C GLY A 420 15.03 12.26 -16.61
N ALA A 421 14.40 11.19 -17.11
CA ALA A 421 13.06 10.79 -16.68
C ALA A 421 13.02 10.41 -15.20
N LEU A 422 14.06 9.74 -14.68
CA LEU A 422 14.21 9.51 -13.25
C LEU A 422 14.21 10.86 -12.54
N LEU A 423 15.18 11.74 -12.78
CA LEU A 423 15.27 13.04 -12.09
C LEU A 423 13.96 13.83 -12.08
N VAL A 424 13.26 13.89 -13.22
CA VAL A 424 11.99 14.61 -13.34
C VAL A 424 10.90 13.95 -12.52
N ASN A 425 10.69 12.64 -12.70
CA ASN A 425 9.67 11.90 -11.94
C ASN A 425 9.95 12.02 -10.45
N ASP A 426 11.22 11.87 -10.09
CA ASP A 426 11.70 11.70 -8.74
C ASP A 426 11.61 13.06 -7.97
N ALA A 427 11.94 14.18 -8.64
CA ALA A 427 11.65 15.53 -8.12
C ALA A 427 10.14 15.80 -7.99
N ALA A 428 9.33 15.28 -8.92
CA ALA A 428 7.89 15.47 -8.93
C ALA A 428 7.19 14.89 -7.70
N ALA A 429 7.48 13.65 -7.25
CA ALA A 429 6.89 13.20 -5.97
C ALA A 429 7.67 13.57 -4.72
N TRP A 430 8.92 14.03 -4.80
CA TRP A 430 9.45 14.80 -3.67
C TRP A 430 8.55 16.01 -3.41
N LEU A 431 8.25 16.79 -4.45
CA LEU A 431 7.36 17.95 -4.35
C LEU A 431 5.96 17.54 -3.88
N LEU A 432 5.38 16.49 -4.47
CA LEU A 432 4.07 15.97 -4.06
C LEU A 432 4.03 15.60 -2.58
N ARG A 433 5.03 14.85 -2.10
CA ARG A 433 5.13 14.45 -0.68
C ARG A 433 5.34 15.66 0.21
N ALA A 434 6.18 16.61 -0.19
CA ALA A 434 6.38 17.87 0.55
C ALA A 434 5.08 18.66 0.70
N CYS A 435 4.28 18.77 -0.37
CA CYS A 435 2.98 19.42 -0.34
C CYS A 435 2.02 18.76 0.66
N TYR A 436 1.97 17.43 0.69
CA TYR A 436 1.01 16.68 1.50
C TYR A 436 1.56 16.21 2.85
N THR A 437 2.78 16.59 3.23
CA THR A 437 3.41 16.14 4.48
C THR A 437 2.55 16.39 5.72
N PRO A 438 1.93 17.58 5.92
CA PRO A 438 1.02 17.80 7.05
C PRO A 438 -0.19 16.87 7.04
N GLY A 439 -0.82 16.69 5.88
CA GLY A 439 -1.96 15.78 5.72
C GLY A 439 -1.57 14.33 6.03
N ASP A 440 -0.44 13.86 5.51
CA ASP A 440 0.06 12.50 5.76
C ASP A 440 0.44 12.27 7.23
N ALA A 441 1.01 13.28 7.89
CA ALA A 441 1.29 13.22 9.32
C ALA A 441 0.01 13.12 10.16
N MET A 442 -1.03 13.89 9.82
CA MET A 442 -2.33 13.79 10.48
C MET A 442 -2.98 12.43 10.26
N LEU A 443 -2.92 11.88 9.05
CA LEU A 443 -3.41 10.53 8.75
C LEU A 443 -2.66 9.48 9.58
N THR A 444 -1.34 9.60 9.67
CA THR A 444 -0.47 8.70 10.47
C THR A 444 -0.84 8.76 11.94
N MET A 445 -0.95 9.96 12.51
CA MET A 445 -1.33 10.18 13.90
C MET A 445 -2.72 9.62 14.21
N HIS A 446 -3.70 9.91 13.37
CA HIS A 446 -5.07 9.42 13.53
C HIS A 446 -5.13 7.89 13.41
N ALA A 447 -4.47 7.29 12.41
CA ALA A 447 -4.41 5.84 12.25
C ALA A 447 -3.76 5.15 13.46
N GLY A 448 -2.63 5.68 13.94
CA GLY A 448 -1.93 5.14 15.11
C GLY A 448 -2.76 5.24 16.38
N ALA A 449 -3.33 6.42 16.67
CA ALA A 449 -4.20 6.64 17.83
C ALA A 449 -5.44 5.74 17.79
N LEU A 450 -6.07 5.59 16.62
CA LEU A 450 -7.25 4.75 16.47
C LEU A 450 -6.94 3.26 16.65
N VAL A 451 -5.81 2.78 16.12
CA VAL A 451 -5.36 1.39 16.35
C VAL A 451 -5.03 1.16 17.83
N ALA A 452 -4.34 2.10 18.48
CA ALA A 452 -4.05 2.02 19.91
C ALA A 452 -5.35 1.98 20.73
N TRP A 453 -6.30 2.86 20.44
CA TRP A 453 -7.62 2.88 21.10
C TRP A 453 -8.40 1.58 20.89
N ARG A 454 -8.48 1.09 19.64
CA ARG A 454 -9.20 -0.15 19.31
C ARG A 454 -8.54 -1.38 19.92
N ARG A 455 -7.22 -1.40 20.02
CA ARG A 455 -6.49 -2.55 20.54
C ARG A 455 -6.42 -2.58 22.07
N LEU A 456 -6.14 -1.43 22.69
CA LEU A 456 -5.84 -1.34 24.12
C LEU A 456 -7.08 -1.03 24.97
N VAL A 457 -8.11 -0.43 24.38
CA VAL A 457 -9.29 0.02 25.12
C VAL A 457 -10.56 -0.73 24.71
N THR A 458 -10.93 -0.71 23.42
CA THR A 458 -12.27 -1.22 23.03
C THR A 458 -12.27 -2.69 22.62
N GLY A 459 -11.20 -3.20 22.01
CA GLY A 459 -11.17 -4.49 21.34
C GLY A 459 -12.03 -4.58 20.08
N ARG A 460 -12.66 -3.49 19.63
CA ARG A 460 -13.69 -3.48 18.57
C ARG A 460 -13.20 -2.83 17.27
N ASN A 461 -13.88 -3.15 16.17
CA ASN A 461 -13.71 -2.55 14.85
C ASN A 461 -12.28 -2.65 14.28
N MET A 462 -11.55 -3.69 14.65
CA MET A 462 -10.19 -3.93 14.16
C MET A 462 -10.16 -4.23 12.65
N LEU A 463 -11.24 -4.82 12.11
CA LEU A 463 -11.37 -5.15 10.68
C LEU A 463 -12.22 -4.13 9.89
N ALA A 464 -12.47 -2.95 10.45
CA ALA A 464 -13.28 -1.92 9.78
C ALA A 464 -12.58 -1.41 8.51
N TRP A 465 -13.20 -1.64 7.34
CA TRP A 465 -12.62 -1.30 6.04
C TRP A 465 -12.44 0.20 5.83
N SER A 466 -13.45 0.99 6.18
CA SER A 466 -13.47 2.45 6.07
C SER A 466 -14.04 3.07 7.33
N ASP A 467 -13.39 4.12 7.83
CA ASP A 467 -13.99 5.00 8.83
C ASP A 467 -14.53 6.21 8.08
N ALA A 468 -15.87 6.36 8.04
CA ALA A 468 -16.55 7.42 7.28
C ALA A 468 -16.10 8.85 7.66
N THR A 469 -15.45 9.00 8.82
CA THR A 469 -14.96 10.26 9.37
C THR A 469 -13.46 10.50 9.15
N ALA A 470 -12.68 9.52 8.69
CA ALA A 470 -11.22 9.59 8.73
C ALA A 470 -10.59 10.47 7.63
N VAL A 471 -11.30 10.69 6.51
CA VAL A 471 -10.83 11.56 5.42
C VAL A 471 -12.00 12.46 4.97
N PRO A 472 -12.20 13.61 5.62
CA PRO A 472 -13.18 14.57 5.15
C PRO A 472 -12.78 15.07 3.76
N GLN A 473 -13.75 15.14 2.84
CA GLN A 473 -13.55 15.81 1.56
C GLN A 473 -13.46 17.32 1.83
N PRO A 474 -12.45 18.03 1.30
CA PRO A 474 -12.31 19.46 1.53
C PRO A 474 -13.51 20.20 0.91
N SER A 475 -14.27 20.90 1.76
CA SER A 475 -15.38 21.73 1.29
C SER A 475 -14.87 23.01 0.62
N PRO A 476 -15.64 23.67 -0.26
CA PRO A 476 -15.26 24.96 -0.83
C PRO A 476 -14.92 26.02 0.21
N ILE A 477 -15.63 26.01 1.34
CA ILE A 477 -15.39 26.90 2.49
C ILE A 477 -14.05 26.58 3.14
N TRP A 478 -13.74 25.30 3.34
CA TRP A 478 -12.44 24.88 3.89
C TRP A 478 -11.28 25.26 2.96
N MET A 479 -11.44 25.05 1.65
CA MET A 479 -10.45 25.47 0.65
C MET A 479 -10.24 26.99 0.65
N ALA A 480 -11.31 27.78 0.76
CA ALA A 480 -11.22 29.24 0.87
C ALA A 480 -10.52 29.67 2.17
N ALA A 481 -10.85 29.03 3.30
CA ALA A 481 -10.19 29.29 4.58
C ALA A 481 -8.69 28.97 4.53
N CYS A 482 -8.29 27.84 3.93
CA CYS A 482 -6.89 27.50 3.70
C CYS A 482 -6.20 28.52 2.78
N ALA A 483 -6.85 28.98 1.72
CA ALA A 483 -6.29 30.01 0.84
C ALA A 483 -6.08 31.34 1.57
N CYS A 484 -7.05 31.78 2.37
CA CYS A 484 -6.95 33.00 3.18
C CYS A 484 -5.86 32.87 4.26
N ALA A 485 -5.81 31.75 4.97
CA ALA A 485 -4.77 31.47 5.95
C ALA A 485 -3.38 31.39 5.29
N GLY A 486 -3.31 30.83 4.08
CA GLY A 486 -2.09 30.78 3.28
C GLY A 486 -1.63 32.18 2.87
N ALA A 487 -2.52 33.02 2.36
CA ALA A 487 -2.22 34.41 2.01
C ALA A 487 -1.79 35.23 3.24
N ALA A 488 -2.44 35.03 4.39
CA ALA A 488 -2.06 35.65 5.66
C ALA A 488 -0.67 35.16 6.12
N ALA A 489 -0.36 33.88 5.96
CA ALA A 489 0.96 33.33 6.27
C ALA A 489 2.05 33.89 5.34
N ILE A 490 1.75 34.10 4.05
CA ILE A 490 2.65 34.78 3.12
C ILE A 490 2.90 36.22 3.58
N GLY A 491 1.83 36.98 3.86
CA GLY A 491 1.95 38.36 4.36
C GLY A 491 2.74 38.43 5.67
N GLY A 492 2.46 37.53 6.61
CA GLY A 492 3.21 37.40 7.86
C GLY A 492 4.67 37.00 7.64
N ALA A 493 4.98 36.16 6.65
CA ALA A 493 6.34 35.79 6.30
C ALA A 493 7.15 36.98 5.77
N PHE A 494 6.54 37.87 4.98
CA PHE A 494 7.19 39.09 4.48
C PHE A 494 7.42 40.14 5.58
N LEU A 495 6.58 40.14 6.62
CA LEU A 495 6.65 41.09 7.73
C LEU A 495 7.46 40.57 8.92
N ALA A 496 7.65 39.26 9.02
CA ALA A 496 8.46 38.63 10.05
C ALA A 496 9.96 38.93 9.84
N GLU A 497 10.77 38.72 10.88
CA GLU A 497 12.24 38.73 10.78
C GLU A 497 12.80 37.37 11.25
N GLY A 498 13.94 36.98 10.67
CA GLY A 498 14.64 35.75 11.00
C GLY A 498 13.76 34.48 10.86
N PRO A 499 13.64 33.62 11.88
CA PRO A 499 12.94 32.34 11.82
C PRO A 499 11.55 32.35 11.24
N MET A 500 10.81 33.37 11.61
CA MET A 500 9.37 33.40 11.43
C MET A 500 9.03 33.64 9.95
N GLN A 501 9.97 34.18 9.17
CA GLN A 501 9.85 34.26 7.71
C GLN A 501 9.82 32.86 7.08
N ALA A 502 10.76 31.98 7.46
CA ALA A 502 10.83 30.62 6.93
C ALA A 502 9.62 29.77 7.38
N VAL A 503 9.18 29.92 8.64
CA VAL A 503 7.96 29.29 9.15
C VAL A 503 6.75 29.74 8.33
N GLY A 504 6.57 31.05 8.13
CA GLY A 504 5.45 31.61 7.37
C GLY A 504 5.45 31.13 5.91
N ALA A 505 6.62 31.06 5.27
CA ALA A 505 6.76 30.54 3.91
C ALA A 505 6.39 29.04 3.79
N LEU A 506 6.79 28.22 4.77
CA LEU A 506 6.44 26.80 4.81
C LEU A 506 4.94 26.58 5.04
N VAL A 507 4.35 27.33 5.97
CA VAL A 507 2.90 27.29 6.23
C VAL A 507 2.13 27.73 4.98
N ALA A 508 2.57 28.80 4.33
CA ALA A 508 2.01 29.24 3.06
C ALA A 508 2.08 28.16 1.99
N PHE A 509 3.24 27.51 1.83
CA PHE A 509 3.42 26.41 0.90
C PHE A 509 2.44 25.26 1.18
N TRP A 510 2.31 24.82 2.43
CA TRP A 510 1.39 23.72 2.79
C TRP A 510 -0.09 24.07 2.66
N LEU A 511 -0.46 25.34 2.76
CA LEU A 511 -1.84 25.79 2.59
C LEU A 511 -2.21 26.01 1.12
N VAL A 512 -1.25 26.47 0.30
CA VAL A 512 -1.51 26.85 -1.11
C VAL A 512 -1.24 25.70 -2.07
N ALA A 513 -0.15 24.93 -1.88
CA ALA A 513 0.26 23.92 -2.86
C ALA A 513 -0.77 22.79 -3.08
N PRO A 514 -1.44 22.26 -2.04
CA PRO A 514 -2.54 21.30 -2.22
C PRO A 514 -3.68 21.85 -3.09
N LEU A 515 -4.06 23.12 -2.90
CA LEU A 515 -5.14 23.75 -3.66
C LEU A 515 -4.82 23.84 -5.16
N VAL A 516 -3.56 24.08 -5.51
CA VAL A 516 -3.10 24.10 -6.91
C VAL A 516 -3.19 22.71 -7.52
N LEU A 517 -2.71 21.69 -6.80
CA LEU A 517 -2.70 20.31 -7.28
C LEU A 517 -4.12 19.73 -7.42
N GLU A 518 -5.05 20.13 -6.55
CA GLU A 518 -6.46 19.74 -6.63
C GLU A 518 -7.23 20.52 -7.71
N ARG A 519 -6.92 21.80 -7.96
CA ARG A 519 -7.56 22.58 -9.04
C ARG A 519 -7.08 22.21 -10.44
N GLY A 520 -5.83 21.75 -10.58
CA GLY A 520 -5.33 21.15 -11.81
C GLY A 520 -6.10 19.88 -12.25
N ALA A 521 -6.98 19.36 -11.38
CA ALA A 521 -7.81 18.19 -11.62
C ALA A 521 -9.24 18.55 -12.08
N VAL A 522 -9.43 19.29 -13.18
CA VAL A 522 -10.77 19.36 -13.80
C VAL A 522 -10.70 19.49 -15.32
N ASN A 523 -10.86 18.37 -16.01
CA ASN A 523 -11.72 18.34 -17.18
C ASN A 523 -13.01 17.59 -16.76
N ARG A 524 -14.20 18.15 -17.04
CA ARG A 524 -15.49 17.66 -16.49
C ARG A 524 -15.76 16.17 -16.76
N SER A 525 -15.13 15.57 -17.78
CA SER A 525 -15.21 14.14 -18.11
C SER A 525 -14.60 13.21 -17.03
N ALA A 526 -13.63 13.67 -16.25
CA ALA A 526 -12.98 12.88 -15.21
C ALA A 526 -13.92 12.56 -14.04
N ARG A 527 -14.83 13.48 -13.70
CA ARG A 527 -15.80 13.28 -12.59
C ARG A 527 -16.79 12.15 -12.87
N ASN A 528 -17.08 11.87 -14.15
CA ASN A 528 -17.97 10.78 -14.54
C ASN A 528 -17.24 9.42 -14.64
N ALA A 529 -15.92 9.41 -14.85
CA ALA A 529 -15.11 8.20 -14.74
C ALA A 529 -14.89 7.77 -13.27
N VAL A 530 -14.92 8.75 -12.34
CA VAL A 530 -14.77 8.56 -10.89
C VAL A 530 -15.95 7.80 -10.26
N SER A 531 -17.15 7.82 -10.84
CA SER A 531 -18.31 7.08 -10.30
C SER A 531 -18.27 5.57 -10.58
N ILE A 532 -17.35 5.10 -11.42
CA ILE A 532 -17.22 3.68 -11.80
C ILE A 532 -16.15 2.99 -10.95
N SER A 533 -15.14 3.72 -10.45
CA SER A 533 -14.07 3.17 -9.61
C SER A 533 -14.43 3.13 -8.13
N ASP A 534 -15.28 4.06 -7.69
CA ASP A 534 -15.78 4.07 -6.32
C ASP A 534 -17.18 3.47 -6.26
N GLY A 535 -17.32 2.42 -5.45
CA GLY A 535 -18.59 2.07 -4.84
C GLY A 535 -19.24 3.21 -4.01
N ALA A 536 -18.79 4.46 -4.12
CA ALA A 536 -19.42 5.66 -3.59
C ALA A 536 -20.12 6.42 -4.73
N VAL A 537 -21.45 6.36 -4.75
CA VAL A 537 -22.26 7.31 -5.53
C VAL A 537 -22.31 8.62 -4.75
N PRO A 538 -22.32 9.79 -5.41
CA PRO A 538 -22.51 11.09 -4.77
C PRO A 538 -23.76 11.07 -3.89
N ILE A 539 -23.64 11.63 -2.70
CA ILE A 539 -24.81 12.03 -1.91
C ILE A 539 -25.48 13.14 -2.72
N SER A 540 -26.47 12.77 -3.54
CA SER A 540 -27.43 13.73 -4.05
C SER A 540 -28.35 14.11 -2.89
N THR A 541 -28.42 15.41 -2.65
CA THR A 541 -29.39 16.12 -1.82
C THR A 541 -30.80 15.56 -1.87
#